data_AF-A0A1H2R7F3-F1
#
_entry.id   AF-A0A1H2R7F3-F1
#
_cell.length_a   1.000
_cell.length_b   1.000
_cell.length_c   1.000
_cell.angle_alpha   90.00
_cell.angle_beta   90.00
_cell.angle_gamma   90.00
#
_symmetry.space_group_name_H-M   'P 1'
#
loop_
_entity.id
_entity.type
_entity.pdbx_description
1 polymer ?
#
loop_
_entity_poly.entity_id
_entity_poly.type
_entity_poly.pdbx_seq_one_letter_code
_entity_poly.pdbx_strand_id
1 'polypeptide(L)'
;MNGLNGSKEDEIFSILEETQDQLEQLQNEYDQLKAEDLKTQEEISRLSSENSILRNKLQQKSETIVSLNEKIGTLQESDKVIDENLNLRKKNAKLQEASRKLQKECEAEVAAAKNNATEAIAALSIRERNVSLREDRICNLERNLDAEVDSLAEAKIRDREKKMNAYYVASVKSVYSKYDRMTAGYRGILVLSVLYGLISTLIMAARNDTIIHDTIEMVEWIVSGVSTVSERIIDVGKITSGIGDQIPQPVVAIIAHWFLMITVISVLAGGSIVLIAVALIKYILFFKEHQTDEISAFTGLFTLAVGVFAGDIIRSVLPVNLITFMILLFMIYSVVRGMIYMNNSLKVH
;
A
#
# COMPACT_ATOMS: atom_id res chain seq x y z
N MET A 1 -22.88 -26.58 -224.04
CA MET A 1 -21.46 -26.69 -224.44
C MET A 1 -20.60 -26.45 -223.21
N ASN A 2 -19.80 -27.46 -222.86
CA ASN A 2 -18.47 -27.43 -222.21
C ASN A 2 -18.22 -26.59 -220.94
N GLY A 3 -17.94 -27.31 -219.83
CA GLY A 3 -16.57 -27.47 -219.31
C GLY A 3 -15.91 -26.35 -218.48
N LEU A 4 -15.21 -26.81 -217.42
CA LEU A 4 -14.07 -26.19 -216.71
C LEU A 4 -14.41 -25.03 -215.77
N ASN A 5 -13.77 -24.80 -214.62
CA ASN A 5 -12.90 -25.54 -213.69
C ASN A 5 -12.74 -24.58 -212.47
N GLY A 6 -12.31 -25.09 -211.31
CA GLY A 6 -12.35 -24.43 -210.01
C GLY A 6 -11.49 -23.18 -209.78
N SER A 7 -11.59 -22.69 -208.53
CA SER A 7 -10.64 -21.82 -207.79
C SER A 7 -10.95 -20.31 -207.74
N LYS A 8 -11.87 -19.93 -206.84
CA LYS A 8 -11.87 -18.67 -206.06
C LYS A 8 -12.94 -18.64 -204.95
N GLU A 9 -13.30 -19.82 -204.43
CA GLU A 9 -14.14 -19.99 -203.24
C GLU A 9 -13.32 -20.01 -201.93
N ASP A 10 -11.97 -20.11 -201.98
CA ASP A 10 -11.20 -20.48 -200.77
C ASP A 10 -10.52 -19.32 -200.03
N GLU A 11 -10.30 -18.15 -200.63
CA GLU A 11 -9.40 -17.14 -200.02
C GLU A 11 -10.13 -16.05 -199.21
N ILE A 12 -11.38 -15.71 -199.58
CA ILE A 12 -12.14 -14.66 -198.88
C ILE A 12 -12.88 -15.22 -197.65
N PHE A 13 -13.22 -16.50 -197.66
CA PHE A 13 -13.82 -17.19 -196.50
C PHE A 13 -12.82 -17.30 -195.34
N SER A 14 -11.52 -17.49 -195.65
CA SER A 14 -10.45 -17.60 -194.66
C SER A 14 -10.19 -16.31 -193.87
N ILE A 15 -10.36 -15.13 -194.47
CA ILE A 15 -10.01 -13.85 -193.82
C ILE A 15 -11.13 -13.38 -192.89
N LEU A 16 -12.39 -13.65 -193.23
CA LEU A 16 -13.52 -13.19 -192.40
C LEU A 16 -13.69 -14.06 -191.15
N GLU A 17 -13.45 -15.37 -191.27
CA GLU A 17 -13.47 -16.31 -190.14
C GLU A 17 -12.38 -15.95 -189.11
N GLU A 18 -11.20 -15.53 -189.56
CA GLU A 18 -10.10 -15.08 -188.67
C GLU A 18 -10.41 -13.75 -187.96
N THR A 19 -11.13 -12.82 -188.60
CA THR A 19 -11.57 -11.57 -187.94
C THR A 19 -12.70 -11.78 -186.93
N GLN A 20 -13.50 -12.83 -187.12
CA GLN A 20 -14.60 -13.18 -186.21
C GLN A 20 -14.07 -13.83 -184.92
N ASP A 21 -13.02 -14.64 -185.03
CA ASP A 21 -12.36 -15.26 -183.87
C ASP A 21 -11.58 -14.25 -183.01
N GLN A 22 -10.96 -13.22 -183.61
CA GLN A 22 -10.22 -12.19 -182.86
C GLN A 22 -11.14 -11.27 -182.03
N LEU A 23 -12.35 -10.98 -182.54
CA LEU A 23 -13.33 -10.17 -181.83
C LEU A 23 -13.93 -10.90 -180.62
N GLU A 24 -14.14 -12.21 -180.74
CA GLU A 24 -14.70 -13.04 -179.67
C GLU A 24 -13.68 -13.29 -178.54
N GLN A 25 -12.38 -13.37 -178.85
CA GLN A 25 -11.32 -13.44 -177.83
C GLN A 25 -11.19 -12.16 -176.99
N LEU A 26 -11.21 -10.97 -177.63
CA LEU A 26 -11.05 -9.71 -176.92
C LEU A 26 -12.21 -9.43 -175.95
N GLN A 27 -13.43 -9.85 -176.31
CA GLN A 27 -14.62 -9.61 -175.50
C GLN A 27 -14.65 -10.50 -174.25
N ASN A 28 -14.16 -11.74 -174.34
CA ASN A 28 -14.01 -12.63 -173.19
C ASN A 28 -12.94 -12.15 -172.20
N GLU A 29 -11.85 -11.55 -172.70
CA GLU A 29 -10.79 -10.99 -171.83
C GLU A 29 -11.30 -9.77 -171.04
N TYR A 30 -12.15 -8.93 -171.66
CA TYR A 30 -12.78 -7.79 -170.99
C TYR A 30 -13.75 -8.20 -169.88
N ASP A 31 -14.57 -9.23 -170.11
CA ASP A 31 -15.53 -9.71 -169.09
C ASP A 31 -14.83 -10.44 -167.93
N GLN A 32 -13.69 -11.12 -168.18
CA GLN A 32 -12.87 -11.67 -167.09
C GLN A 32 -12.22 -10.56 -166.24
N LEU A 33 -11.68 -9.52 -166.87
CA LEU A 33 -11.02 -8.41 -166.15
C LEU A 33 -12.00 -7.66 -165.24
N LYS A 34 -13.24 -7.46 -165.71
CA LYS A 34 -14.30 -6.81 -164.94
C LYS A 34 -14.76 -7.63 -163.73
N ALA A 35 -14.76 -8.96 -163.85
CA ALA A 35 -15.10 -9.85 -162.73
C ALA A 35 -14.00 -9.89 -161.66
N GLU A 36 -12.73 -9.70 -162.04
CA GLU A 36 -11.60 -9.66 -161.12
C GLU A 36 -11.53 -8.33 -160.34
N ASP A 37 -11.84 -7.20 -160.99
CA ASP A 37 -11.87 -5.88 -160.33
C ASP A 37 -12.98 -5.80 -159.27
N LEU A 38 -14.16 -6.39 -159.56
CA LEU A 38 -15.28 -6.45 -158.61
C LEU A 38 -14.93 -7.29 -157.36
N LYS A 39 -14.24 -8.41 -157.52
CA LYS A 39 -13.76 -9.27 -156.41
C LYS A 39 -12.75 -8.54 -155.54
N THR A 40 -11.84 -7.79 -156.17
CA THR A 40 -10.79 -7.05 -155.47
C THR A 40 -11.37 -5.91 -154.63
N GLN A 41 -12.40 -5.22 -155.13
CA GLN A 41 -13.09 -4.16 -154.40
C GLN A 41 -13.89 -4.70 -153.18
N GLU A 42 -14.48 -5.89 -153.32
CA GLU A 42 -15.17 -6.58 -152.22
C GLU A 42 -14.19 -6.99 -151.11
N GLU A 43 -12.99 -7.47 -151.47
CA GLU A 43 -11.95 -7.88 -150.53
C GLU A 43 -11.34 -6.69 -149.77
N ILE A 44 -11.11 -5.56 -150.44
CA ILE A 44 -10.66 -4.30 -149.82
C ILE A 44 -11.68 -3.82 -148.77
N SER A 45 -12.97 -3.89 -149.09
CA SER A 45 -14.04 -3.48 -148.17
C SER A 45 -14.12 -4.40 -146.94
N ARG A 46 -13.94 -5.71 -147.13
CA ARG A 46 -13.90 -6.68 -146.03
C ARG A 46 -12.69 -6.46 -145.11
N LEU A 47 -11.49 -6.27 -145.67
CA LEU A 47 -10.26 -6.04 -144.90
C LEU A 47 -10.31 -4.73 -144.11
N SER A 48 -10.92 -3.67 -144.64
CA SER A 48 -11.12 -2.40 -143.94
C SER A 48 -12.01 -2.56 -142.69
N SER A 49 -13.11 -3.31 -142.83
CA SER A 49 -13.99 -3.66 -141.70
C SER A 49 -13.25 -4.48 -140.63
N GLU A 50 -12.46 -5.47 -141.04
CA GLU A 50 -11.64 -6.27 -140.12
C GLU A 50 -10.60 -5.43 -139.36
N ASN A 51 -9.95 -4.47 -140.03
CA ASN A 51 -8.97 -3.58 -139.41
C ASN A 51 -9.61 -2.66 -138.35
N SER A 52 -10.84 -2.19 -138.62
CA SER A 52 -11.63 -1.41 -137.66
C SER A 52 -12.00 -2.24 -136.40
N ILE A 53 -12.42 -3.48 -136.60
CA ILE A 53 -12.75 -4.41 -135.50
C ILE A 53 -11.50 -4.74 -134.66
N LEU A 54 -10.35 -4.96 -135.32
CA LEU A 54 -9.08 -5.21 -134.64
C LEU A 54 -8.61 -4.00 -133.83
N ARG A 55 -8.72 -2.78 -134.37
CA ARG A 55 -8.41 -1.55 -133.61
C ARG A 55 -9.25 -1.42 -132.35
N ASN A 56 -10.56 -1.66 -132.44
CA ASN A 56 -11.45 -1.63 -131.26
C ASN A 56 -11.07 -2.69 -130.22
N LYS A 57 -10.78 -3.92 -130.65
CA LYS A 57 -10.29 -4.98 -129.73
C LYS A 57 -8.95 -4.62 -129.10
N LEU A 58 -8.05 -3.96 -129.83
CA LEU A 58 -6.76 -3.53 -129.32
C LEU A 58 -6.92 -2.44 -128.25
N GLN A 59 -7.78 -1.46 -128.51
CA GLN A 59 -8.07 -0.39 -127.55
C GLN A 59 -8.73 -0.92 -126.27
N GLN A 60 -9.70 -1.83 -126.40
CA GLN A 60 -10.34 -2.46 -125.25
C GLN A 60 -9.35 -3.29 -124.40
N LYS A 61 -8.41 -4.00 -125.05
CA LYS A 61 -7.34 -4.70 -124.35
C LYS A 61 -6.37 -3.74 -123.65
N SER A 62 -6.07 -2.58 -124.25
CA SER A 62 -5.21 -1.56 -123.65
C SER A 62 -5.84 -0.95 -122.39
N GLU A 63 -7.13 -0.62 -122.44
CA GLU A 63 -7.89 -0.15 -121.27
C GLU A 63 -7.95 -1.21 -120.15
N THR A 64 -8.10 -2.48 -120.52
CA THR A 64 -8.09 -3.60 -119.56
C THR A 64 -6.73 -3.76 -118.89
N ILE A 65 -5.62 -3.58 -119.63
CA ILE A 65 -4.26 -3.64 -119.07
C ILE A 65 -4.02 -2.51 -118.07
N VAL A 66 -4.45 -1.28 -118.36
CA VAL A 66 -4.32 -0.15 -117.43
C VAL A 66 -5.08 -0.41 -116.13
N SER A 67 -6.34 -0.89 -116.22
CA SER A 67 -7.16 -1.22 -115.05
C SER A 67 -6.57 -2.36 -114.21
N LEU A 68 -6.00 -3.38 -114.83
CA LEU A 68 -5.35 -4.48 -114.11
C LEU A 68 -4.08 -4.01 -113.40
N ASN A 69 -3.31 -3.09 -114.01
CA ASN A 69 -2.08 -2.58 -113.42
C ASN A 69 -2.36 -1.70 -112.17
N GLU A 70 -3.41 -0.88 -112.20
CA GLU A 70 -3.87 -0.14 -111.01
C GLU A 70 -4.30 -1.10 -109.88
N LYS A 71 -5.04 -2.17 -110.21
CA LYS A 71 -5.42 -3.19 -109.22
C LYS A 71 -4.20 -3.87 -108.59
N ILE A 72 -3.18 -4.20 -109.37
CA ILE A 72 -1.93 -4.77 -108.84
C ILE A 72 -1.25 -3.80 -107.86
N GLY A 73 -1.20 -2.51 -108.18
CA GLY A 73 -0.69 -1.48 -107.26
C GLY A 73 -1.47 -1.43 -105.93
N THR A 74 -2.80 -1.50 -105.98
CA THR A 74 -3.63 -1.52 -104.75
C THR A 74 -3.47 -2.80 -103.92
N LEU A 75 -3.24 -3.95 -104.57
CA LEU A 75 -3.01 -5.22 -103.89
C LEU A 75 -1.66 -5.24 -103.18
N GLN A 76 -0.62 -4.64 -103.76
CA GLN A 76 0.71 -4.54 -103.14
C GLN A 76 0.70 -3.67 -101.86
N GLU A 77 -0.09 -2.59 -101.83
CA GLU A 77 -0.28 -1.77 -100.62
C GLU A 77 -1.04 -2.56 -99.54
N SER A 78 -2.04 -3.35 -99.94
CA SER A 78 -2.79 -4.23 -99.03
C SER A 78 -1.90 -5.30 -98.38
N ASP A 79 -0.97 -5.91 -99.13
CA ASP A 79 -0.03 -6.89 -98.59
C ASP A 79 0.90 -6.29 -97.53
N LYS A 80 1.35 -5.04 -97.72
CA LYS A 80 2.17 -4.31 -96.74
C LYS A 80 1.39 -4.01 -95.45
N VAL A 81 0.12 -3.61 -95.57
CA VAL A 81 -0.77 -3.33 -94.42
C VAL A 81 -1.08 -4.61 -93.62
N ILE A 82 -1.18 -5.76 -94.29
CA ILE A 82 -1.36 -7.06 -93.65
C ILE A 82 -0.11 -7.44 -92.83
N ASP A 83 1.09 -7.26 -93.38
CA ASP A 83 2.34 -7.56 -92.67
C ASP A 83 2.54 -6.66 -91.44
N GLU A 84 2.26 -5.36 -91.55
CA GLU A 84 2.29 -4.44 -90.41
C GLU A 84 1.26 -4.80 -89.34
N ASN A 85 0.03 -5.18 -89.72
CA ASN A 85 -1.00 -5.63 -88.77
C ASN A 85 -0.60 -6.92 -88.06
N LEU A 86 0.04 -7.87 -88.76
CA LEU A 86 0.57 -9.08 -88.15
C LEU A 86 1.67 -8.76 -87.12
N ASN A 87 2.56 -7.83 -87.43
CA ASN A 87 3.60 -7.38 -86.50
C ASN A 87 3.04 -6.63 -85.30
N LEU A 88 2.02 -5.78 -85.48
CA LEU A 88 1.31 -5.11 -84.39
C LEU A 88 0.55 -6.10 -83.50
N ARG A 89 -0.12 -7.10 -84.09
CA ARG A 89 -0.77 -8.18 -83.33
C ARG A 89 0.24 -8.97 -82.50
N LYS A 90 1.40 -9.32 -83.08
CA LYS A 90 2.49 -9.98 -82.34
C LYS A 90 3.01 -9.12 -81.19
N LYS A 91 3.20 -7.81 -81.39
CA LYS A 91 3.62 -6.89 -80.32
C LYS A 91 2.56 -6.73 -79.22
N ASN A 92 1.28 -6.59 -79.59
CA ASN A 92 0.18 -6.50 -78.63
C ASN A 92 0.00 -7.79 -77.82
N ALA A 93 0.12 -8.95 -78.47
CA ALA A 93 0.10 -10.24 -77.76
C ALA A 93 1.24 -10.32 -76.72
N LYS A 94 2.48 -9.94 -77.10
CA LYS A 94 3.63 -9.89 -76.19
C LYS A 94 3.43 -8.90 -75.04
N LEU A 95 2.90 -7.71 -75.32
CA LEU A 95 2.61 -6.70 -74.28
C LEU A 95 1.52 -7.16 -73.33
N GLN A 96 0.46 -7.80 -73.83
CA GLN A 96 -0.61 -8.32 -73.00
C GLN A 96 -0.13 -9.47 -72.11
N GLU A 97 0.74 -10.34 -72.64
CA GLU A 97 1.36 -11.42 -71.88
C GLU A 97 2.32 -10.88 -70.81
N ALA A 98 3.16 -9.90 -71.16
CA ALA A 98 4.02 -9.21 -70.20
C ALA A 98 3.22 -8.49 -69.10
N SER A 99 2.15 -7.77 -69.46
CA SER A 99 1.27 -7.09 -68.50
C SER A 99 0.58 -8.08 -67.57
N ARG A 100 0.10 -9.22 -68.08
CA ARG A 100 -0.50 -10.27 -67.25
C ARG A 100 0.52 -10.92 -66.32
N LYS A 101 1.75 -11.13 -66.80
CA LYS A 101 2.84 -11.67 -65.98
C LYS A 101 3.20 -10.71 -64.85
N LEU A 102 3.40 -9.43 -65.17
CA LEU A 102 3.73 -8.39 -64.20
C LEU A 102 2.61 -8.17 -63.18
N GLN A 103 1.34 -8.22 -63.63
CA GLN A 103 0.19 -8.15 -62.73
C GLN A 103 0.14 -9.36 -61.78
N LYS A 104 0.36 -10.59 -62.28
CA LYS A 104 0.43 -11.78 -61.42
C LYS A 104 1.60 -11.73 -60.43
N GLU A 105 2.76 -11.22 -60.87
CA GLU A 105 3.93 -11.03 -60.01
C GLU A 105 3.65 -9.99 -58.91
N CYS A 106 3.07 -8.83 -59.25
CA CYS A 106 2.66 -7.83 -58.26
C CYS A 106 1.56 -8.34 -57.32
N GLU A 107 0.55 -9.04 -57.82
CA GLU A 107 -0.50 -9.64 -56.99
C GLU A 107 0.08 -10.71 -56.04
N ALA A 108 1.03 -11.51 -56.50
CA ALA A 108 1.74 -12.49 -55.68
C ALA A 108 2.62 -11.81 -54.62
N GLU A 109 3.35 -10.75 -54.96
CA GLU A 109 4.16 -9.99 -54.00
C GLU A 109 3.31 -9.28 -52.95
N VAL A 110 2.20 -8.66 -53.35
CA VAL A 110 1.25 -8.02 -52.42
C VAL A 110 0.58 -9.06 -51.52
N ALA A 111 0.19 -10.22 -52.06
CA ALA A 111 -0.35 -11.31 -51.28
C ALA A 111 0.68 -11.86 -50.27
N ALA A 112 1.93 -12.05 -50.70
CA ALA A 112 3.03 -12.48 -49.83
C ALA A 112 3.32 -11.43 -48.73
N ALA A 113 3.37 -10.14 -49.08
CA ALA A 113 3.56 -9.05 -48.12
C ALA A 113 2.41 -8.98 -47.12
N LYS A 114 1.16 -9.16 -47.57
CA LYS A 114 -0.01 -9.18 -46.69
C LYS A 114 0.03 -10.37 -45.73
N ASN A 115 0.36 -11.57 -46.22
CA ASN A 115 0.49 -12.76 -45.37
C ASN A 115 1.60 -12.58 -44.33
N ASN A 116 2.79 -12.11 -44.74
CA ASN A 116 3.89 -11.82 -43.83
C ASN A 116 3.51 -10.76 -42.78
N ALA A 117 2.78 -9.71 -43.16
CA ALA A 117 2.29 -8.70 -42.23
C ALA A 117 1.28 -9.29 -41.23
N THR A 118 0.34 -10.15 -41.69
CA THR A 118 -0.61 -10.81 -40.78
C THR A 118 0.07 -11.78 -39.82
N GLU A 119 1.08 -12.52 -40.28
CA GLU A 119 1.89 -13.40 -39.43
C GLU A 119 2.70 -12.60 -38.41
N ALA A 120 3.30 -11.47 -38.82
CA ALA A 120 4.02 -10.58 -37.92
C ALA A 120 3.08 -9.97 -36.86
N ILE A 121 1.88 -9.52 -37.24
CA ILE A 121 0.87 -9.00 -36.30
C ILE A 121 0.44 -10.11 -35.33
N ALA A 122 0.19 -11.32 -35.82
CA ALA A 122 -0.17 -12.45 -34.96
C ALA A 122 0.96 -12.77 -33.98
N ALA A 123 2.22 -12.82 -34.44
CA ALA A 123 3.39 -13.06 -33.59
C ALA A 123 3.59 -11.95 -32.55
N LEU A 124 3.37 -10.68 -32.92
CA LEU A 124 3.41 -9.55 -31.99
C LEU A 124 2.31 -9.64 -30.93
N SER A 125 1.07 -9.99 -31.31
CA SER A 125 -0.03 -10.14 -30.34
C SER A 125 0.23 -11.27 -29.32
N ILE A 126 0.84 -12.38 -29.76
CA ILE A 126 1.25 -13.47 -28.87
C ILE A 126 2.36 -12.99 -27.94
N ARG A 127 3.31 -12.19 -28.45
CA ARG A 127 4.40 -11.61 -27.65
C ARG A 127 3.87 -10.65 -26.59
N GLU A 128 2.94 -9.74 -26.95
CA GLU A 128 2.30 -8.82 -26.00
C GLU A 128 1.57 -9.57 -24.90
N ARG A 129 0.78 -10.60 -25.24
CA ARG A 129 0.10 -11.44 -24.25
C ARG A 129 1.09 -12.14 -23.32
N ASN A 130 2.20 -12.65 -23.85
CA ASN A 130 3.25 -13.28 -23.04
C ASN A 130 3.97 -12.28 -22.12
N VAL A 131 4.16 -11.03 -22.55
CA VAL A 131 4.73 -9.97 -21.71
C VAL A 131 3.78 -9.62 -20.58
N SER A 132 2.49 -9.39 -20.89
CA SER A 132 1.46 -9.12 -19.87
C SER A 132 1.36 -10.25 -18.84
N LEU A 133 1.37 -11.52 -19.27
CA LEU A 133 1.38 -12.66 -18.33
C LEU A 133 2.65 -12.71 -17.46
N ARG A 134 3.80 -12.25 -17.97
CA ARG A 134 5.03 -12.19 -17.18
C ARG A 134 4.96 -11.07 -16.16
N GLU A 135 4.44 -9.90 -16.54
CA GLU A 135 4.22 -8.77 -15.64
C GLU A 135 3.27 -9.16 -14.49
N ASP A 136 2.16 -9.82 -14.78
CA ASP A 136 1.22 -10.31 -13.75
C ASP A 136 1.88 -11.29 -12.78
N ARG A 137 2.75 -12.18 -13.27
CA ARG A 137 3.49 -13.10 -12.39
C ARG A 137 4.53 -12.37 -11.54
N ILE A 138 5.22 -11.38 -12.10
CA ILE A 138 6.21 -10.58 -11.37
C ILE A 138 5.49 -9.79 -10.27
N CYS A 139 4.39 -9.10 -10.59
CA CYS A 139 3.56 -8.40 -9.60
C CYS A 139 3.09 -9.32 -8.47
N ASN A 140 2.65 -10.55 -8.78
CA ASN A 140 2.26 -11.50 -7.74
C ASN A 140 3.44 -11.98 -6.89
N LEU A 141 4.61 -12.21 -7.50
CA LEU A 141 5.83 -12.57 -6.77
C LEU A 141 6.30 -11.42 -5.87
N GLU A 142 6.31 -10.19 -6.36
CA GLU A 142 6.66 -8.99 -5.61
C GLU A 142 5.73 -8.82 -4.40
N ARG A 143 4.41 -8.91 -4.60
CA ARG A 143 3.45 -8.83 -3.48
C ARG A 143 3.65 -9.92 -2.43
N ASN A 144 3.93 -11.15 -2.85
CA ASN A 144 4.19 -12.25 -1.92
C ASN A 144 5.50 -12.03 -1.17
N LEU A 145 6.53 -11.54 -1.85
CA LEU A 145 7.83 -11.24 -1.25
C LEU A 145 7.71 -10.08 -0.26
N ASP A 146 7.00 -9.02 -0.61
CA ASP A 146 6.74 -7.87 0.27
C ASP A 146 5.99 -8.32 1.52
N ALA A 147 4.94 -9.16 1.37
CA ALA A 147 4.21 -9.72 2.50
C ALA A 147 5.09 -10.60 3.40
N GLU A 148 5.99 -11.41 2.81
CA GLU A 148 6.95 -12.22 3.57
C GLU A 148 7.96 -11.35 4.31
N VAL A 149 8.51 -10.33 3.65
CA VAL A 149 9.45 -9.35 4.24
C VAL A 149 8.80 -8.60 5.38
N ASP A 150 7.57 -8.10 5.21
CA ASP A 150 6.82 -7.40 6.25
C ASP A 150 6.56 -8.33 7.44
N SER A 151 6.12 -9.57 7.19
CA SER A 151 5.88 -10.54 8.27
C SER A 151 7.14 -10.88 9.05
N LEU A 152 8.29 -11.00 8.37
CA LEU A 152 9.59 -11.27 8.97
C LEU A 152 10.11 -10.05 9.75
N ALA A 153 9.91 -8.84 9.21
CA ALA A 153 10.25 -7.59 9.86
C ALA A 153 9.45 -7.41 11.15
N GLU A 154 8.13 -7.59 11.10
CA GLU A 154 7.28 -7.57 12.28
C GLU A 154 7.67 -8.63 13.30
N ALA A 155 7.97 -9.86 12.87
CA ALA A 155 8.40 -10.92 13.78
C ALA A 155 9.71 -10.57 14.49
N LYS A 156 10.68 -9.97 13.78
CA LYS A 156 11.94 -9.48 14.37
C LYS A 156 11.72 -8.30 15.31
N ILE A 157 10.80 -7.38 14.99
CA ILE A 157 10.44 -6.26 15.87
C ILE A 157 9.80 -6.81 17.15
N ARG A 158 8.80 -7.69 17.03
CA ARG A 158 8.15 -8.34 18.19
C ARG A 158 9.15 -9.11 19.06
N ASP A 159 10.10 -9.84 18.46
CA ASP A 159 11.14 -10.55 19.21
C ASP A 159 12.08 -9.57 19.95
N ARG A 160 12.50 -8.48 19.31
CA ARG A 160 13.29 -7.42 19.97
C ARG A 160 12.52 -6.75 21.10
N GLU A 161 11.25 -6.39 20.88
CA GLU A 161 10.40 -5.79 21.91
C GLU A 161 10.20 -6.74 23.08
N LYS A 162 9.94 -8.02 22.82
CA LYS A 162 9.81 -9.04 23.87
C LYS A 162 11.10 -9.20 24.67
N LYS A 163 12.26 -9.25 24.00
CA LYS A 163 13.57 -9.31 24.67
C LYS A 163 13.85 -8.05 25.49
N MET A 164 13.56 -6.88 24.95
CA MET A 164 13.74 -5.60 25.63
C MET A 164 12.81 -5.49 26.84
N ASN A 165 11.54 -5.88 26.71
CA ASN A 165 10.58 -5.90 27.82
C ASN A 165 10.99 -6.93 28.89
N ALA A 166 11.44 -8.12 28.49
CA ALA A 166 11.95 -9.11 29.44
C ALA A 166 13.19 -8.60 30.18
N TYR A 167 14.12 -7.95 29.48
CA TYR A 167 15.30 -7.31 30.08
C TYR A 167 14.91 -6.17 31.03
N TYR A 168 13.97 -5.32 30.64
CA TYR A 168 13.46 -4.23 31.46
C TYR A 168 12.80 -4.75 32.73
N VAL A 169 11.87 -5.72 32.62
CA VAL A 169 11.19 -6.33 33.76
C VAL A 169 12.19 -7.03 34.69
N ALA A 170 13.15 -7.77 34.14
CA ALA A 170 14.21 -8.40 34.93
C ALA A 170 15.09 -7.36 35.64
N SER A 171 15.44 -6.26 34.97
CA SER A 171 16.22 -5.16 35.52
C SER A 171 15.48 -4.48 36.67
N VAL A 172 14.21 -4.09 36.47
CA VAL A 172 13.36 -3.50 37.51
C VAL A 172 13.22 -4.45 38.71
N LYS A 173 12.95 -5.74 38.46
CA LYS A 173 12.86 -6.74 39.53
C LYS A 173 14.18 -6.88 40.30
N SER A 174 15.31 -6.84 39.61
CA SER A 174 16.64 -6.92 40.24
C SER A 174 16.94 -5.69 41.11
N VAL A 175 16.53 -4.49 40.67
CA VAL A 175 16.68 -3.25 41.45
C VAL A 175 15.75 -3.26 42.66
N TYR A 176 14.48 -3.63 42.47
CA TYR A 176 13.50 -3.68 43.55
C TYR A 176 13.88 -4.72 44.62
N SER A 177 14.34 -5.91 44.21
CA SER A 177 14.80 -6.93 45.16
C SER A 177 16.09 -6.53 45.90
N LYS A 178 17.01 -5.80 45.25
CA LYS A 178 18.17 -5.20 45.93
C LYS A 178 17.74 -4.14 46.95
N TYR A 179 16.82 -3.26 46.56
CA TYR A 179 16.28 -2.22 47.43
C TYR A 179 15.56 -2.81 48.65
N ASP A 180 14.74 -3.84 48.44
CA ASP A 180 13.99 -4.51 49.52
C ASP A 180 14.93 -5.20 50.52
N ARG A 181 15.95 -5.91 50.03
CA ARG A 181 17.00 -6.50 50.89
C ARG A 181 17.77 -5.45 51.67
N MET A 182 18.12 -4.35 51.02
CA MET A 182 18.84 -3.23 51.65
C MET A 182 17.98 -2.54 52.71
N THR A 183 16.69 -2.35 52.42
CA THR A 183 15.70 -1.76 53.35
C THR A 183 15.50 -2.65 54.57
N ALA A 184 15.38 -3.96 54.38
CA ALA A 184 15.31 -4.92 55.49
C ALA A 184 16.58 -4.87 56.36
N GLY A 185 17.76 -4.78 55.74
CA GLY A 185 19.03 -4.60 56.43
C GLY A 185 19.09 -3.32 57.26
N TYR A 186 18.70 -2.18 56.68
CA TYR A 186 18.64 -0.90 57.39
C TYR A 186 17.65 -0.92 58.54
N ARG A 187 16.46 -1.49 58.34
CA ARG A 187 15.48 -1.64 59.42
C ARG A 187 16.05 -2.48 60.57
N GLY A 188 16.77 -3.55 60.27
CA GLY A 188 17.48 -4.36 61.28
C GLY A 188 18.52 -3.57 62.05
N ILE A 189 19.38 -2.82 61.37
CA ILE A 189 20.40 -1.96 62.00
C ILE A 189 19.76 -0.87 62.87
N LEU A 190 18.68 -0.26 62.41
CA LEU A 190 17.92 0.74 63.18
C LEU A 190 17.36 0.13 64.47
N VAL A 191 16.73 -1.05 64.39
CA VAL A 191 16.21 -1.74 65.58
C VAL A 191 17.34 -2.09 66.55
N LEU A 192 18.46 -2.62 66.06
CA LEU A 192 19.63 -2.88 66.90
C LEU A 192 20.20 -1.61 67.55
N SER A 193 20.21 -0.49 66.83
CA SER A 193 20.66 0.80 67.35
C SER A 193 19.73 1.34 68.44
N VAL A 194 18.41 1.22 68.25
CA VAL A 194 17.41 1.58 69.28
C VAL A 194 17.54 0.69 70.51
N LEU A 195 17.69 -0.63 70.32
CA LEU A 195 17.91 -1.57 71.43
C LEU A 195 19.21 -1.27 72.17
N TYR A 196 20.30 -0.98 71.45
CA TYR A 196 21.56 -0.58 72.05
C TYR A 196 21.42 0.71 72.87
N GLY A 197 20.74 1.72 72.32
CA GLY A 197 20.46 2.98 73.02
C GLY A 197 19.62 2.77 74.29
N LEU A 198 18.61 1.91 74.24
CA LEU A 198 17.80 1.54 75.40
C LEU A 198 18.62 0.84 76.48
N ILE A 199 19.42 -0.15 76.12
CA ILE A 199 20.29 -0.88 77.05
C ILE A 199 21.33 0.07 77.66
N SER A 200 21.95 0.91 76.85
CA SER A 200 22.94 1.89 77.32
C SER A 200 22.32 2.91 78.28
N THR A 201 21.13 3.41 77.96
CA THR A 201 20.38 4.32 78.84
C THR A 201 20.00 3.63 80.15
N LEU A 202 19.58 2.38 80.12
CA LEU A 202 19.24 1.62 81.34
C LEU A 202 20.46 1.40 82.24
N ILE A 203 21.61 1.02 81.65
CA ILE A 203 22.86 0.85 82.39
C ILE A 203 23.31 2.19 83.01
N MET A 204 23.21 3.28 82.25
CA MET A 204 23.56 4.61 82.73
C MET A 204 22.63 5.06 83.86
N ALA A 205 21.31 4.83 83.73
CA ALA A 205 20.33 5.13 84.77
C ALA A 205 20.60 4.35 86.06
N ALA A 206 20.98 3.08 85.95
CA ALA A 206 21.33 2.23 87.09
C ALA A 206 22.67 2.60 87.76
N ARG A 207 23.54 3.34 87.05
CA ARG A 207 24.83 3.80 87.57
C ARG A 207 24.77 5.22 88.12
N ASN A 208 23.80 6.03 87.68
CA ASN A 208 23.72 7.42 88.07
C ASN A 208 22.99 7.57 89.41
N ASP A 209 23.75 7.91 90.46
CA ASP A 209 23.23 8.15 91.81
C ASP A 209 22.18 9.27 91.86
N THR A 210 22.32 10.30 91.02
CA THR A 210 21.34 11.40 90.90
C THR A 210 19.96 10.87 90.50
N ILE A 211 19.90 9.98 89.51
CA ILE A 211 18.66 9.40 88.98
C ILE A 211 18.01 8.48 90.01
N ILE A 212 18.81 7.64 90.68
CA ILE A 212 18.32 6.73 91.71
C ILE A 212 17.74 7.52 92.88
N HIS A 213 18.48 8.50 93.39
CA HIS A 213 18.06 9.32 94.51
C HIS A 213 16.79 10.12 94.20
N ASP A 214 16.72 10.76 93.03
CA ASP A 214 15.54 11.51 92.61
C ASP A 214 14.32 10.58 92.39
N THR A 215 14.54 9.34 91.95
CA THR A 215 13.44 8.35 91.86
C THR A 215 12.90 8.00 93.24
N ILE A 216 13.77 7.81 94.24
CA ILE A 216 13.36 7.51 95.62
C ILE A 216 12.60 8.70 96.21
N GLU A 217 13.13 9.92 96.10
CA GLU A 217 12.46 11.13 96.58
C GLU A 217 11.07 11.32 95.97
N MET A 218 10.93 11.04 94.67
CA MET A 218 9.63 11.12 93.99
C MET A 218 8.64 10.08 94.54
N VAL A 219 9.09 8.85 94.79
CA VAL A 219 8.24 7.80 95.38
C VAL A 219 7.84 8.17 96.81
N GLU A 220 8.77 8.68 97.61
CA GLU A 220 8.48 9.16 98.97
C GLU A 220 7.48 10.31 98.96
N TRP A 221 7.61 11.25 98.02
CA TRP A 221 6.65 12.33 97.83
C TRP A 221 5.25 11.81 97.47
N ILE A 222 5.14 10.83 96.57
CA ILE A 222 3.87 10.19 96.20
C ILE A 222 3.25 9.49 97.41
N VAL A 223 4.02 8.66 98.13
CA VAL A 223 3.55 7.93 99.30
C VAL A 223 3.08 8.89 100.38
N SER A 224 3.84 9.95 100.65
CA SER A 224 3.47 10.99 101.62
C SER A 224 2.20 11.73 101.21
N GLY A 225 2.03 12.00 99.91
CA GLY A 225 0.81 12.58 99.35
C GLY A 225 -0.41 11.68 99.58
N VAL A 226 -0.29 10.38 99.33
CA VAL A 226 -1.36 9.40 99.58
C VAL A 226 -1.70 9.32 101.07
N SER A 227 -0.69 9.28 101.95
CA SER A 227 -0.89 9.28 103.40
C SER A 227 -1.62 10.53 103.86
N THR A 228 -1.22 11.71 103.37
CA THR A 228 -1.86 12.99 103.71
C THR A 228 -3.33 13.01 103.31
N VAL A 229 -3.66 12.57 102.09
CA VAL A 229 -5.05 12.51 101.62
C VAL A 229 -5.86 11.50 102.45
N SER A 230 -5.26 10.36 102.78
CA SER A 230 -5.90 9.33 103.59
C SER A 230 -6.22 9.83 105.01
N GLU A 231 -5.30 10.57 105.63
CA GLU A 231 -5.53 11.22 106.92
C GLU A 231 -6.69 12.21 106.85
N ARG A 232 -6.77 13.03 105.79
CA ARG A 232 -7.90 13.96 105.60
C ARG A 232 -9.24 13.24 105.47
N ILE A 233 -9.28 12.11 104.76
CA ILE A 233 -10.50 11.30 104.63
C ILE A 233 -10.93 10.75 105.99
N ILE A 234 -9.98 10.26 106.79
CA ILE A 234 -10.25 9.77 108.15
C ILE A 234 -10.75 10.89 109.05
N ASP A 235 -10.17 12.09 108.98
CA ASP A 235 -10.61 13.24 109.76
C ASP A 235 -12.04 13.66 109.40
N VAL A 236 -12.39 13.70 108.11
CA VAL A 236 -13.78 13.94 107.66
C VAL A 236 -14.72 12.84 108.16
N GLY A 237 -14.29 11.58 108.15
CA GLY A 237 -15.02 10.46 108.72
C GLY A 237 -15.32 10.64 110.20
N LYS A 238 -14.32 11.04 111.00
CA LYS A 238 -14.46 11.29 112.45
C LYS A 238 -15.41 12.45 112.75
N ILE A 239 -15.32 13.54 111.98
CA ILE A 239 -16.24 14.69 112.14
C ILE A 239 -17.68 14.24 111.87
N THR A 240 -17.88 13.42 110.84
CA THR A 240 -19.23 12.98 110.43
C THR A 240 -19.81 11.93 111.38
N SER A 241 -18.99 11.05 111.93
CA SER A 241 -19.44 10.04 112.90
C SER A 241 -19.83 10.66 114.25
N GLY A 242 -19.26 11.81 114.62
CA GLY A 242 -19.66 12.59 115.79
C GLY A 242 -21.11 13.09 115.77
N ILE A 243 -21.78 13.11 114.59
CA ILE A 243 -23.22 13.39 114.48
C ILE A 243 -24.04 12.21 115.05
N GLY A 244 -23.55 10.96 114.90
CA GLY A 244 -24.20 9.76 115.44
C GLY A 244 -24.17 9.67 116.96
N ASP A 245 -23.18 10.30 117.59
CA ASP A 245 -23.00 10.32 119.05
C ASP A 245 -24.02 11.21 119.78
N GLN A 246 -24.77 12.04 119.04
CA GLN A 246 -25.81 12.91 119.61
C GLN A 246 -27.15 12.18 119.84
N ILE A 247 -27.24 10.88 119.52
CA ILE A 247 -28.46 10.08 119.72
C ILE A 247 -28.59 9.69 121.21
N PRO A 248 -29.74 9.95 121.89
CA PRO A 248 -29.89 9.74 123.33
C PRO A 248 -29.74 8.29 123.82
N GLN A 249 -29.88 7.30 122.93
CA GLN A 249 -29.77 5.89 123.28
C GLN A 249 -28.33 5.38 123.06
N PRO A 250 -27.64 4.90 124.12
CA PRO A 250 -26.21 4.58 124.05
C PRO A 250 -25.89 3.45 123.07
N VAL A 251 -26.75 2.44 122.97
CA VAL A 251 -26.56 1.32 122.04
C VAL A 251 -26.73 1.77 120.58
N VAL A 252 -27.70 2.65 120.33
CA VAL A 252 -28.00 3.16 118.99
C VAL A 252 -26.92 4.15 118.53
N ALA A 253 -26.41 4.98 119.44
CA ALA A 253 -25.33 5.93 119.15
C ALA A 253 -24.05 5.22 118.67
N ILE A 254 -23.63 4.15 119.35
CA ILE A 254 -22.43 3.38 118.96
C ILE A 254 -22.59 2.75 117.57
N ILE A 255 -23.76 2.18 117.28
CA ILE A 255 -24.04 1.58 115.96
C ILE A 255 -24.06 2.66 114.88
N ALA A 256 -24.71 3.80 115.15
CA ALA A 256 -24.78 4.92 114.22
C ALA A 256 -23.41 5.53 113.93
N HIS A 257 -22.54 5.67 114.95
CA HIS A 257 -21.18 6.20 114.80
C HIS A 257 -20.35 5.38 113.81
N TRP A 258 -20.25 4.05 114.03
CA TRP A 258 -19.48 3.16 113.17
C TRP A 258 -20.08 3.06 111.76
N PHE A 259 -21.40 3.03 111.64
CA PHE A 259 -22.09 2.99 110.36
C PHE A 259 -21.81 4.26 109.52
N LEU A 260 -21.90 5.44 110.14
CA LEU A 260 -21.61 6.71 109.46
C LEU A 260 -20.14 6.80 109.05
N MET A 261 -19.21 6.43 109.95
CA MET A 261 -17.78 6.49 109.67
C MET A 261 -17.38 5.62 108.47
N ILE A 262 -17.80 4.35 108.46
CA ILE A 262 -17.47 3.40 107.39
C ILE A 262 -18.07 3.87 106.05
N THR A 263 -19.32 4.33 106.08
CA THR A 263 -20.02 4.79 104.87
C THR A 263 -19.30 5.99 104.24
N VAL A 264 -18.92 6.98 105.04
CA VAL A 264 -18.24 8.20 104.56
C VAL A 264 -16.84 7.87 104.03
N ILE A 265 -16.05 7.08 104.76
CA ILE A 265 -14.71 6.69 104.32
C ILE A 265 -14.80 5.85 103.03
N SER A 266 -15.74 4.91 102.94
CA SER A 266 -15.94 4.08 101.75
C SER A 266 -16.28 4.91 100.51
N VAL A 267 -17.19 5.87 100.64
CA VAL A 267 -17.58 6.75 99.52
C VAL A 267 -16.43 7.67 99.11
N LEU A 268 -15.72 8.27 100.05
CA LEU A 268 -14.62 9.20 99.74
C LEU A 268 -13.37 8.49 99.20
N ALA A 269 -12.92 7.42 99.85
CA ALA A 269 -11.76 6.66 99.41
C ALA A 269 -12.06 5.89 98.13
N GLY A 270 -13.18 5.15 98.10
CA GLY A 270 -13.61 4.40 96.92
C GLY A 270 -13.90 5.32 95.73
N GLY A 271 -14.60 6.43 95.95
CA GLY A 271 -14.87 7.43 94.93
C GLY A 271 -13.59 8.05 94.36
N SER A 272 -12.62 8.39 95.21
CA SER A 272 -11.33 8.94 94.77
C SER A 272 -10.53 7.95 93.92
N ILE A 273 -10.47 6.68 94.31
CA ILE A 273 -9.79 5.62 93.55
C ILE A 273 -10.45 5.45 92.17
N VAL A 274 -11.78 5.39 92.12
CA VAL A 274 -12.52 5.26 90.86
C VAL A 274 -12.32 6.48 89.96
N LEU A 275 -12.34 7.70 90.51
CA LEU A 275 -12.10 8.92 89.74
C LEU A 275 -10.69 8.95 89.12
N ILE A 276 -9.67 8.61 89.91
CA ILE A 276 -8.28 8.51 89.42
C ILE A 276 -8.18 7.44 88.33
N ALA A 277 -8.79 6.27 88.54
CA ALA A 277 -8.78 5.19 87.56
C ALA A 277 -9.45 5.61 86.24
N VAL A 278 -10.61 6.26 86.30
CA VAL A 278 -11.31 6.77 85.11
C VAL A 278 -10.47 7.83 84.39
N ALA A 279 -9.86 8.76 85.12
CA ALA A 279 -9.00 9.78 84.54
C ALA A 279 -7.77 9.17 83.85
N LEU A 280 -7.10 8.20 84.49
CA LEU A 280 -5.97 7.49 83.92
C LEU A 280 -6.37 6.68 82.67
N ILE A 281 -7.48 5.94 82.72
CA ILE A 281 -7.97 5.18 81.55
C ILE A 281 -8.28 6.13 80.39
N LYS A 282 -8.97 7.24 80.66
CA LYS A 282 -9.26 8.25 79.63
C LYS A 282 -7.99 8.84 79.03
N TYR A 283 -7.00 9.15 79.87
CA TYR A 283 -5.70 9.65 79.39
C TYR A 283 -4.97 8.62 78.53
N ILE A 284 -4.93 7.35 78.95
CA ILE A 284 -4.27 6.27 78.19
C ILE A 284 -4.99 6.05 76.85
N LEU A 285 -6.33 6.05 76.83
CA LEU A 285 -7.10 5.93 75.60
C LEU A 285 -6.83 7.11 74.65
N PHE A 286 -6.85 8.34 75.17
CA PHE A 286 -6.52 9.54 74.41
C PHE A 286 -5.11 9.46 73.81
N PHE A 287 -4.12 9.08 74.62
CA PHE A 287 -2.74 8.92 74.17
C PHE A 287 -2.63 7.83 73.10
N LYS A 288 -3.32 6.70 73.30
CA LYS A 288 -3.32 5.57 72.37
C LYS A 288 -3.87 5.98 71.00
N GLU A 289 -5.02 6.64 70.99
CA GLU A 289 -5.73 6.99 69.76
C GLU A 289 -5.11 8.15 68.99
N HIS A 290 -4.52 9.13 69.69
CA HIS A 290 -4.14 10.41 69.06
C HIS A 290 -2.62 10.66 69.04
N GLN A 291 -1.83 9.88 69.77
CA GLN A 291 -0.40 10.18 69.99
C GLN A 291 0.54 8.98 69.90
N THR A 292 0.06 7.77 69.57
CA THR A 292 0.91 6.58 69.34
C THR A 292 1.58 6.64 67.96
N ASP A 293 2.32 7.71 67.72
CA ASP A 293 3.09 7.92 66.50
C ASP A 293 4.59 7.80 66.79
N GLU A 294 5.37 7.51 65.75
CA GLU A 294 6.83 7.39 65.83
C GLU A 294 7.51 8.62 66.47
N ILE A 295 6.95 9.82 66.22
CA ILE A 295 7.44 11.09 66.78
C ILE A 295 7.29 11.13 68.31
N SER A 296 6.17 10.65 68.86
CA SER A 296 5.97 10.62 70.32
C SER A 296 6.88 9.60 70.98
N ALA A 297 7.04 8.43 70.37
CA ALA A 297 7.98 7.42 70.85
C ALA A 297 9.41 7.97 70.85
N PHE A 298 9.85 8.61 69.76
CA PHE A 298 11.14 9.27 69.68
C PHE A 298 11.30 10.35 70.74
N THR A 299 10.31 11.23 70.92
CA THR A 299 10.36 12.32 71.91
C THR A 299 10.49 11.79 73.33
N GLY A 300 9.75 10.73 73.69
CA GLY A 300 9.85 10.07 75.00
C GLY A 300 11.21 9.42 75.22
N LEU A 301 11.70 8.65 74.24
CA LEU A 301 13.03 8.03 74.26
C LEU A 301 14.15 9.06 74.35
N PHE A 302 14.03 10.15 73.59
CA PHE A 302 15.00 11.24 73.58
C PHE A 302 15.02 11.98 74.91
N THR A 303 13.85 12.32 75.46
CA THR A 303 13.74 12.95 76.78
C THR A 303 14.37 12.07 77.85
N LEU A 304 14.09 10.76 77.82
CA LEU A 304 14.68 9.78 78.71
C LEU A 304 16.21 9.74 78.59
N ALA A 305 16.72 9.62 77.36
CA ALA A 305 18.17 9.58 77.11
C ALA A 305 18.85 10.86 77.59
N VAL A 306 18.34 12.04 77.22
CA VAL A 306 18.90 13.32 77.67
C VAL A 306 18.86 13.45 79.19
N GLY A 307 17.74 13.09 79.81
CA GLY A 307 17.61 13.15 81.27
C GLY A 307 18.60 12.24 82.00
N VAL A 308 18.83 11.03 81.50
CA VAL A 308 19.77 10.08 82.13
C VAL A 308 21.23 10.47 81.89
N PHE A 309 21.59 10.86 80.66
CA PHE A 309 22.98 11.17 80.32
C PHE A 309 23.42 12.56 80.78
N ALA A 310 22.53 13.55 80.74
CA ALA A 310 22.80 14.91 81.17
C ALA A 310 22.28 15.20 82.58
N GLY A 311 21.85 14.19 83.33
CA GLY A 311 21.15 14.37 84.61
C GLY A 311 21.93 15.20 85.63
N ASP A 312 23.23 14.94 85.78
CA ASP A 312 24.08 15.69 86.71
C ASP A 312 24.24 17.16 86.30
N ILE A 313 24.34 17.40 85.00
CA ILE A 313 24.43 18.75 84.43
C ILE A 313 23.11 19.49 84.67
N ILE A 314 21.98 18.85 84.37
CA ILE A 314 20.64 19.46 84.55
C ILE A 314 20.39 19.78 86.02
N ARG A 315 20.71 18.84 86.93
CA ARG A 315 20.56 19.06 88.39
C ARG A 315 21.45 20.18 88.92
N SER A 316 22.63 20.38 88.33
CA SER A 316 23.52 21.50 88.69
C SER A 316 22.93 22.87 88.34
N VAL A 317 22.05 22.93 87.33
CA VAL A 317 21.40 24.16 86.86
C VAL A 317 20.03 24.34 87.52
N LEU A 318 19.28 23.26 87.71
CA LEU A 318 17.93 23.25 88.26
C LEU A 318 17.89 22.38 89.53
N PRO A 319 17.66 22.98 90.72
CA PRO A 319 17.55 22.25 91.97
C PRO A 319 16.14 21.63 92.14
N VAL A 320 15.68 20.93 91.11
CA VAL A 320 14.37 20.26 91.07
C VAL A 320 14.63 18.78 90.80
N ASN A 321 13.79 17.93 91.38
CA ASN A 321 13.83 16.49 91.13
C ASN A 321 13.75 16.20 89.61
N LEU A 322 14.80 15.56 89.10
CA LEU A 322 15.03 15.40 87.66
C LEU A 322 13.97 14.52 87.01
N ILE A 323 13.53 13.45 87.68
CA ILE A 323 12.49 12.55 87.18
C ILE A 323 11.17 13.29 87.05
N THR A 324 10.81 14.07 88.07
CA THR A 324 9.60 14.90 88.07
C THR A 324 9.64 15.92 86.93
N PHE A 325 10.79 16.56 86.72
CA PHE A 325 10.98 17.49 85.61
C PHE A 325 10.80 16.83 84.24
N MET A 326 11.38 15.64 84.03
CA MET A 326 11.23 14.89 82.78
C MET A 326 9.77 14.47 82.52
N ILE A 327 9.06 14.00 83.54
CA ILE A 327 7.63 13.67 83.44
C ILE A 327 6.83 14.92 83.09
N LEU A 328 7.10 16.04 83.75
CA LEU A 328 6.40 17.31 83.50
C LEU A 328 6.64 17.82 82.08
N LEU A 329 7.88 17.77 81.58
CA LEU A 329 8.21 18.10 80.20
C LEU A 329 7.42 17.23 79.21
N PHE A 330 7.36 15.92 79.46
CA PHE A 330 6.61 14.99 78.62
C PHE A 330 5.09 15.25 78.68
N MET A 331 4.56 15.57 79.86
CA MET A 331 3.15 15.93 80.04
C MET A 331 2.79 17.23 79.30
N ILE A 332 3.63 18.26 79.38
CA ILE A 332 3.44 19.51 78.64
C ILE A 332 3.44 19.22 77.14
N TYR A 333 4.42 18.46 76.65
CA TYR A 333 4.47 18.02 75.26
C TYR A 333 3.20 17.29 74.83
N SER A 334 2.73 16.32 75.63
CA SER A 334 1.51 15.55 75.39
C SER A 334 0.28 16.44 75.30
N VAL A 335 0.13 17.40 76.22
CA VAL A 335 -1.01 18.35 76.22
C VAL A 335 -0.95 19.27 75.00
N VAL A 336 0.21 19.87 74.70
CA VAL A 336 0.38 20.76 73.54
C VAL A 336 0.07 20.04 72.23
N ARG A 337 0.62 18.83 72.06
CA ARG A 337 0.35 18.00 70.88
C ARG A 337 -1.13 17.63 70.78
N GLY A 338 -1.74 17.27 71.90
CA GLY A 338 -3.18 17.00 71.99
C GLY A 338 -4.04 18.19 71.57
N MET A 339 -3.71 19.40 72.02
CA MET A 339 -4.40 20.63 71.62
C MET A 339 -4.27 20.92 70.12
N ILE A 340 -3.06 20.74 69.55
CA ILE A 340 -2.84 20.92 68.11
C ILE A 340 -3.67 19.92 67.30
N TYR A 341 -3.72 18.66 67.73
CA TYR A 341 -4.52 17.64 67.05
C TYR A 341 -6.01 18.00 67.07
N MET A 342 -6.57 18.33 68.25
CA MET A 342 -7.98 18.73 68.36
C MET A 342 -8.31 19.97 67.52
N ASN A 343 -7.44 20.97 67.50
CA ASN A 343 -7.62 22.19 66.70
C ASN A 343 -7.55 21.90 65.19
N ASN A 344 -6.70 20.97 64.75
CA ASN A 344 -6.62 20.58 63.35
C ASN A 344 -7.83 19.72 62.94
N SER A 345 -8.33 18.83 63.81
CA SER A 345 -9.56 18.06 63.56
C SER A 345 -10.80 18.95 63.46
N LEU A 346 -10.85 20.06 64.22
CA LEU A 346 -11.95 21.04 64.18
C LEU A 346 -11.95 21.93 62.94
N LYS A 347 -10.84 22.04 62.20
CA LYS A 347 -10.75 22.83 60.95
C LYS A 347 -11.07 22.04 59.68
N VAL A 348 -11.20 20.72 59.78
CA VAL A 348 -11.48 19.80 58.66
C VAL A 348 -12.98 19.48 58.56
N HIS A 349 -13.77 19.96 59.52
CA HIS A 349 -15.23 20.11 59.44
C HIS A 349 -15.58 21.59 59.34
#